data_AF-A0A9W5IW88-F1
#
_entry.id   AF-A0A9W5IW88-F1
#
_cell.length_a   1.000
_cell.length_b   1.000
_cell.length_c   1.000
_cell.angle_alpha   90.00
_cell.angle_beta   90.00
_cell.angle_gamma   90.00
#
_symmetry.space_group_name_H-M   'P 1'
#
loop_
_entity.id
_entity.type
_entity.pdbx_description
1 polymer ?
#
loop_
_entity_poly.entity_id
_entity_poly.type
_entity_poly.pdbx_seq_one_letter_code
_entity_poly.pdbx_strand_id
1 'polypeptide(L)'
;MKSFSDDLLVLNNKGTLHTQKSGQLFRLFYKPSPTASIIKPCSFKETASLHGNISYIVADVGKTEDVTRVLTEIKQKFSRLDISVNNAGMAPVTPITEQTLTEFDAVFNINVRAVVDLTTQALPLLKEIKGSIINIRSAVANQPLPNMSIYSSSKAALKTLTFVWAKELAKDGIRVNNIAVGPIETPIYEKTELSTEEAQAHKDRITSLVPLGRFGQPKDISAIVALLVSEEGSFITGTDIAVDGGFGI
;
A
#
# COMPACT_ATOMS: atom_id res chain seq x y z
N MET A 1 14.89 -15.16 1.83
CA MET A 1 13.74 -14.36 1.34
C MET A 1 13.09 -13.66 2.51
N LYS A 2 13.41 -12.38 2.75
CA LYS A 2 12.71 -11.53 3.73
C LYS A 2 11.71 -10.68 2.94
N SER A 3 10.42 -10.84 3.24
CA SER A 3 9.32 -10.05 2.67
C SER A 3 9.50 -8.58 3.05
N PHE A 4 9.39 -7.68 2.07
CA PHE A 4 9.37 -6.23 2.30
C PHE A 4 7.95 -5.70 2.03
N SER A 5 7.64 -4.55 2.65
CA SER A 5 6.34 -3.85 2.80
C SER A 5 5.15 -4.71 3.29
N ASP A 6 4.93 -4.61 4.59
CA ASP A 6 3.82 -5.21 5.32
C ASP A 6 2.88 -4.08 5.79
N ASP A 7 1.97 -3.64 4.93
CA ASP A 7 0.78 -2.89 5.34
C ASP A 7 -0.27 -3.09 4.23
N LEU A 8 -1.48 -3.56 4.54
CA LEU A 8 -2.63 -3.53 3.64
C LEU A 8 -3.70 -2.72 4.36
N LEU A 9 -4.02 -1.54 3.85
CA LEU A 9 -4.96 -0.65 4.49
C LEU A 9 -6.35 -0.88 3.86
N VAL A 10 -7.38 -1.19 4.65
CA VAL A 10 -8.72 -1.48 4.15
C VAL A 10 -9.68 -0.56 4.89
N LEU A 11 -10.00 0.60 4.31
CA LEU A 11 -10.74 1.65 4.99
C LEU A 11 -12.25 1.49 4.80
N ASN A 12 -13.03 1.75 5.85
CA ASN A 12 -14.46 2.04 5.74
C ASN A 12 -14.66 3.53 6.13
N ASN A 13 -15.44 4.30 5.36
CA ASN A 13 -15.35 5.77 5.40
C ASN A 13 -16.17 6.44 6.53
N LYS A 14 -15.51 7.30 7.32
CA LYS A 14 -15.67 8.77 7.53
C LYS A 14 -14.71 9.23 8.64
N GLY A 15 -13.43 9.47 8.34
CA GLY A 15 -12.53 10.13 9.31
C GLY A 15 -11.06 9.97 9.00
N THR A 16 -10.32 11.06 9.20
CA THR A 16 -8.89 11.24 8.93
C THR A 16 -8.00 10.26 9.67
N LEU A 17 -6.95 9.76 9.01
CA LEU A 17 -5.93 8.92 9.65
C LEU A 17 -4.50 9.26 9.20
N HIS A 18 -3.64 9.33 10.21
CA HIS A 18 -2.18 9.35 10.17
C HIS A 18 -1.69 8.09 10.88
N THR A 19 -0.71 7.35 10.34
CA THR A 19 0.02 6.31 11.09
C THR A 19 1.48 6.18 10.61
N GLN A 20 2.39 5.88 11.56
CA GLN A 20 3.84 5.67 11.41
C GLN A 20 4.27 4.39 12.19
N LYS A 21 5.29 3.67 11.66
CA LYS A 21 6.24 2.64 12.22
C LYS A 21 5.66 1.61 13.24
N SER A 22 5.73 0.26 13.13
CA SER A 22 6.74 -0.69 12.63
C SER A 22 6.26 -2.16 12.63
N GLY A 23 6.71 -2.98 11.65
CA GLY A 23 7.02 -4.42 11.83
C GLY A 23 5.91 -5.48 11.98
N GLN A 24 5.56 -6.15 10.88
CA GLN A 24 4.73 -7.38 10.70
C GLN A 24 3.21 -7.19 10.48
N LEU A 25 2.84 -7.34 9.21
CA LEU A 25 1.54 -7.50 8.55
C LEU A 25 0.26 -7.06 9.28
N PHE A 26 -0.41 -6.08 8.67
CA PHE A 26 -1.20 -5.10 9.39
C PHE A 26 -2.44 -4.69 8.59
N ARG A 27 -3.63 -4.71 9.21
CA ARG A 27 -4.90 -4.32 8.58
C ARG A 27 -5.71 -3.47 9.57
N LEU A 28 -6.07 -2.26 9.17
CA LEU A 28 -6.80 -1.28 9.97
C LEU A 28 -8.19 -1.07 9.34
N PHE A 29 -9.25 -1.44 10.07
CA PHE A 29 -10.62 -1.02 9.78
C PHE A 29 -10.92 0.22 10.60
N TYR A 30 -11.62 1.22 10.04
CA TYR A 30 -12.01 2.43 10.77
C TYR A 30 -13.52 2.61 10.66
N LYS A 31 -14.19 2.89 11.78
CA LYS A 31 -15.58 3.35 11.84
C LYS A 31 -15.62 4.75 12.49
N PRO A 32 -16.28 5.75 11.89
CA PRO A 32 -16.28 7.14 12.34
C PRO A 32 -16.87 7.39 13.73
N SER A 33 -16.28 8.34 14.46
CA SER A 33 -16.91 9.11 15.55
C SER A 33 -16.42 10.58 15.47
N PRO A 34 -17.26 11.59 15.73
CA PRO A 34 -16.91 13.02 15.58
C PRO A 34 -15.79 13.56 16.49
N THR A 35 -15.11 12.72 17.27
CA THR A 35 -14.09 13.12 18.27
C THR A 35 -12.78 12.33 18.18
N ALA A 36 -12.23 12.08 16.99
CA ALA A 36 -10.99 11.29 16.85
C ALA A 36 -9.73 12.10 17.26
N SER A 37 -9.11 11.72 18.38
CA SER A 37 -7.82 12.23 18.88
C SER A 37 -6.61 11.43 18.35
N ILE A 38 -5.42 12.04 18.39
CA ILE A 38 -4.12 11.51 17.92
C ILE A 38 -3.86 10.08 18.44
N ILE A 39 -3.58 9.14 17.52
CA ILE A 39 -3.21 7.74 17.84
C ILE A 39 -1.73 7.70 18.24
N LYS A 40 -1.42 7.14 19.41
CA LYS A 40 -0.06 6.97 19.94
C LYS A 40 0.65 5.81 19.21
N PRO A 41 1.96 5.89 18.91
CA PRO A 41 2.67 4.79 18.23
C PRO A 41 2.71 3.54 19.11
N CYS A 42 2.00 2.49 18.69
CA CYS A 42 1.91 1.17 19.32
C CYS A 42 1.60 0.11 18.25
N SER A 43 1.74 -1.18 18.56
CA SER A 43 1.39 -2.28 17.64
C SER A 43 -0.08 -2.23 17.23
N PHE A 44 -0.49 -2.81 16.10
CA PHE A 44 -1.92 -2.80 15.75
C PHE A 44 -2.78 -3.64 16.69
N LYS A 45 -2.21 -4.62 17.39
CA LYS A 45 -2.91 -5.31 18.48
C LYS A 45 -3.24 -4.32 19.60
N GLU A 46 -2.29 -3.48 19.98
CA GLU A 46 -2.49 -2.43 20.98
C GLU A 46 -3.46 -1.36 20.46
N THR A 47 -3.28 -0.88 19.22
CA THR A 47 -4.17 0.08 18.59
C THR A 47 -5.61 -0.43 18.57
N ALA A 48 -5.85 -1.68 18.14
CA ALA A 48 -7.17 -2.30 18.14
C ALA A 48 -7.74 -2.48 19.57
N SER A 49 -6.89 -2.74 20.57
CA SER A 49 -7.33 -2.83 21.96
C SER A 49 -7.76 -1.48 22.55
N LEU A 50 -7.18 -0.38 22.05
CA LEU A 50 -7.48 0.98 22.49
C LEU A 50 -8.65 1.61 21.73
N HIS A 51 -9.00 1.07 20.56
CA HIS A 51 -9.97 1.66 19.65
C HIS A 51 -10.95 0.58 19.15
N GLY A 52 -12.16 0.52 19.72
CA GLY A 52 -13.16 -0.50 19.40
C GLY A 52 -13.70 -0.48 17.96
N ASN A 53 -13.39 0.56 17.19
CA ASN A 53 -13.67 0.67 15.76
C ASN A 53 -12.55 0.13 14.87
N ILE A 54 -11.42 -0.30 15.47
CA ILE A 54 -10.26 -0.87 14.79
C ILE A 54 -10.21 -2.36 15.08
N SER A 55 -10.23 -3.16 14.01
CA SER A 55 -9.96 -4.60 14.07
C SER A 55 -8.67 -4.90 13.32
N TYR A 56 -7.96 -5.94 13.74
CA TYR A 56 -6.77 -6.43 13.05
C TYR A 56 -6.91 -7.92 12.72
N ILE A 57 -6.32 -8.34 11.60
CA ILE A 57 -6.24 -9.74 11.19
C ILE A 57 -4.87 -9.98 10.57
N VAL A 58 -4.14 -10.97 11.09
CA VAL A 58 -2.88 -11.44 10.50
C VAL A 58 -3.22 -12.39 9.35
N ALA A 59 -2.70 -12.13 8.16
CA ALA A 59 -3.00 -12.88 6.94
C ALA A 59 -1.96 -12.66 5.83
N ASP A 60 -1.33 -13.72 5.35
CA ASP A 60 -0.40 -13.68 4.22
C ASP A 60 -1.16 -13.42 2.91
N VAL A 61 -0.98 -12.22 2.35
CA VAL A 61 -1.64 -11.83 1.09
C VAL A 61 -1.16 -12.63 -0.13
N GLY A 62 -0.01 -13.30 -0.03
CA GLY A 62 0.47 -14.23 -1.06
C GLY A 62 -0.33 -15.53 -1.13
N LYS A 63 -1.22 -15.79 -0.15
CA LYS A 63 -2.08 -16.98 -0.05
C LYS A 63 -3.54 -16.61 -0.25
N THR A 64 -4.18 -17.25 -1.21
CA THR A 64 -5.57 -16.96 -1.59
C THR A 64 -6.57 -17.30 -0.48
N GLU A 65 -6.28 -18.31 0.33
CA GLU A 65 -7.09 -18.72 1.48
C GLU A 65 -7.11 -17.63 2.56
N ASP A 66 -5.99 -16.95 2.76
CA ASP A 66 -5.85 -15.86 3.73
C ASP A 66 -6.55 -14.59 3.25
N VAL A 67 -6.52 -14.30 1.94
CA VAL A 67 -7.33 -13.23 1.32
C VAL A 67 -8.82 -13.51 1.52
N THR A 68 -9.26 -14.74 1.21
CA THR A 68 -10.65 -15.19 1.36
C THR A 68 -11.12 -15.05 2.81
N ARG A 69 -10.29 -15.51 3.76
CA ARG A 69 -10.56 -15.43 5.19
C ARG A 69 -10.75 -13.99 5.65
N VAL A 70 -9.90 -13.06 5.19
CA VAL A 70 -10.05 -11.64 5.57
C VAL A 70 -11.32 -11.03 5.00
N LEU A 71 -11.66 -11.27 3.74
CA LEU A 71 -12.89 -10.72 3.15
C LEU A 71 -14.16 -11.32 3.80
N THR A 72 -14.10 -12.58 4.22
CA THR A 72 -15.17 -13.23 5.00
C THR A 72 -15.36 -12.54 6.34
N GLU A 73 -14.28 -12.29 7.07
CA GLU A 73 -14.30 -11.57 8.34
C GLU A 73 -14.82 -10.14 8.19
N ILE A 74 -14.42 -9.43 7.12
CA ILE A 74 -14.94 -8.10 6.80
C ILE A 74 -16.45 -8.14 6.61
N LYS A 75 -16.93 -9.09 5.80
CA LYS A 75 -18.36 -9.26 5.54
C LYS A 75 -19.13 -9.59 6.82
N GLN A 76 -18.60 -10.46 7.68
CA GLN A 76 -19.25 -10.85 8.93
C GLN A 76 -19.30 -9.72 9.96
N LYS A 77 -18.21 -8.96 10.12
CA LYS A 77 -18.11 -7.92 11.16
C LYS A 77 -18.66 -6.58 10.74
N PHE A 78 -18.49 -6.21 9.46
CA PHE A 78 -18.79 -4.87 8.96
C PHE A 78 -19.85 -4.86 7.86
N SER A 79 -20.14 -6.01 7.25
CA SER A 79 -21.11 -6.18 6.15
C SER A 79 -20.82 -5.40 4.87
N ARG A 80 -19.80 -4.53 4.86
CA ARG A 80 -19.42 -3.68 3.73
C ARG A 80 -17.92 -3.48 3.66
N LEU A 81 -17.45 -3.14 2.48
CA LEU A 81 -16.09 -2.69 2.22
C LEU A 81 -16.14 -1.43 1.34
N ASP A 82 -15.74 -0.29 1.88
CA ASP A 82 -15.76 0.99 1.16
C ASP A 82 -14.50 1.21 0.33
N ILE A 83 -13.35 0.89 0.92
CA ILE A 83 -12.04 1.23 0.36
C ILE A 83 -11.09 0.05 0.53
N SER A 84 -10.47 -0.37 -0.56
CA SER A 84 -9.35 -1.32 -0.55
C SER A 84 -8.05 -0.59 -0.90
N VAL A 85 -7.05 -0.62 -0.02
CA VAL A 85 -5.71 -0.07 -0.30
C VAL A 85 -4.70 -1.21 -0.38
N ASN A 86 -4.32 -1.54 -1.60
CA ASN A 86 -3.28 -2.51 -1.93
C ASN A 86 -1.89 -1.89 -1.71
N ASN A 87 -1.34 -2.06 -0.50
CA ASN A 87 -0.04 -1.50 -0.13
C ASN A 87 1.09 -2.53 0.04
N ALA A 88 0.77 -3.78 0.40
CA ALA A 88 1.76 -4.83 0.61
C ALA A 88 2.63 -5.03 -0.64
N GLY A 89 3.92 -5.28 -0.44
CA GLY A 89 4.85 -5.38 -1.55
C GLY A 89 6.33 -5.41 -1.21
N MET A 90 7.05 -6.37 -1.78
CA MET A 90 8.48 -6.53 -1.58
C MET A 90 9.34 -5.83 -2.62
N ALA A 91 10.54 -5.40 -2.24
CA ALA A 91 11.45 -4.62 -3.07
C ALA A 91 12.92 -5.09 -2.90
N PRO A 92 13.28 -6.31 -3.35
CA PRO A 92 14.67 -6.75 -3.32
C PRO A 92 15.54 -5.89 -4.25
N VAL A 93 16.80 -5.71 -3.87
CA VAL A 93 17.86 -5.07 -4.66
C VAL A 93 18.83 -6.16 -5.09
N THR A 94 18.69 -6.66 -6.32
CA THR A 94 19.40 -7.86 -6.77
C THR A 94 20.01 -7.61 -8.17
N PRO A 95 21.34 -7.68 -8.31
CA PRO A 95 22.01 -7.57 -9.61
C PRO A 95 21.48 -8.61 -10.61
N ILE A 96 21.43 -8.26 -11.90
CA ILE A 96 20.88 -9.16 -12.93
C ILE A 96 21.59 -10.53 -12.99
N THR A 97 22.87 -10.58 -12.62
CA THR A 97 23.67 -11.81 -12.57
C THR A 97 23.31 -12.76 -11.43
N GLU A 98 22.55 -12.28 -10.44
CA GLU A 98 22.16 -13.03 -9.23
C GLU A 98 20.64 -13.25 -9.15
N GLN A 99 19.88 -12.71 -10.10
CA GLN A 99 18.43 -12.86 -10.14
C GLN A 99 18.03 -14.32 -10.34
N THR A 100 16.99 -14.74 -9.62
CA THR A 100 16.44 -16.09 -9.69
C THR A 100 14.95 -16.04 -10.00
N LEU A 101 14.42 -17.09 -10.63
CA LEU A 101 12.98 -17.22 -10.83
C LEU A 101 12.24 -17.32 -9.50
N THR A 102 12.85 -17.89 -8.46
CA THR A 102 12.28 -17.91 -7.11
C THR A 102 12.09 -16.50 -6.53
N GLU A 103 13.06 -15.59 -6.72
CA GLU A 103 12.87 -14.18 -6.34
C GLU A 103 11.80 -13.50 -7.19
N PHE A 104 11.82 -13.73 -8.50
CA PHE A 104 10.79 -13.21 -9.41
C PHE A 104 9.39 -13.62 -8.96
N ASP A 105 9.17 -14.92 -8.72
CA ASP A 105 7.89 -15.48 -8.30
C ASP A 105 7.47 -14.90 -6.95
N ALA A 106 8.38 -14.75 -6.00
CA ALA A 106 8.08 -14.14 -4.70
C ALA A 106 7.64 -12.68 -4.85
N VAL A 107 8.35 -11.89 -5.66
CA VAL A 107 8.02 -10.47 -5.90
C VAL A 107 6.70 -10.33 -6.63
N PHE A 108 6.48 -11.07 -7.71
CA PHE A 108 5.23 -11.00 -8.47
C PHE A 108 4.04 -11.59 -7.69
N ASN A 109 4.26 -12.61 -6.85
CA ASN A 109 3.20 -13.16 -6.01
C ASN A 109 2.65 -12.10 -5.06
N ILE A 110 3.51 -11.32 -4.39
CA ILE A 110 3.06 -10.28 -3.46
C ILE A 110 2.66 -8.99 -4.19
N ASN A 111 3.49 -8.49 -5.10
CA ASN A 111 3.30 -7.14 -5.66
C ASN A 111 2.20 -7.08 -6.73
N VAL A 112 1.88 -8.22 -7.37
CA VAL A 112 0.94 -8.27 -8.49
C VAL A 112 -0.17 -9.26 -8.23
N ARG A 113 0.14 -10.55 -8.05
CA ARG A 113 -0.89 -11.61 -7.89
C ARG A 113 -1.79 -11.33 -6.70
N ALA A 114 -1.23 -11.00 -5.53
CA ALA A 114 -2.03 -10.69 -4.35
C ALA A 114 -2.95 -9.47 -4.55
N VAL A 115 -2.50 -8.46 -5.30
CA VAL A 115 -3.32 -7.28 -5.65
C VAL A 115 -4.50 -7.66 -6.53
N VAL A 116 -4.27 -8.50 -7.55
CA VAL A 116 -5.31 -9.04 -8.41
C VAL A 116 -6.29 -9.90 -7.61
N ASP A 117 -5.78 -10.81 -6.78
CA ASP A 117 -6.58 -11.74 -5.99
C ASP A 117 -7.47 -11.00 -4.99
N LEU A 118 -6.89 -10.09 -4.21
CA LEU A 118 -7.66 -9.25 -3.27
C LEU A 118 -8.68 -8.38 -4.00
N THR A 119 -8.30 -7.75 -5.11
CA THR A 119 -9.21 -6.87 -5.87
C THR A 119 -10.40 -7.66 -6.40
N THR A 120 -10.17 -8.79 -7.07
CA THR A 120 -11.24 -9.60 -7.67
C THR A 120 -12.19 -10.15 -6.61
N GLN A 121 -11.67 -10.68 -5.49
CA GLN A 121 -12.51 -11.19 -4.41
C GLN A 121 -13.24 -10.09 -3.63
N ALA A 122 -12.70 -8.87 -3.56
CA ALA A 122 -13.33 -7.73 -2.88
C ALA A 122 -14.45 -7.08 -3.69
N LEU A 123 -14.53 -7.31 -5.02
CA LEU A 123 -15.50 -6.66 -5.89
C LEU A 123 -16.95 -6.76 -5.41
N PRO A 124 -17.48 -7.91 -4.95
CA PRO A 124 -18.87 -7.99 -4.48
C PRO A 124 -19.16 -6.97 -3.37
N LEU A 125 -18.25 -6.82 -2.40
CA LEU A 125 -18.42 -5.89 -1.28
C LEU A 125 -18.27 -4.43 -1.72
N LEU A 126 -17.34 -4.14 -2.65
CA LEU A 126 -17.10 -2.80 -3.18
C LEU A 126 -18.24 -2.32 -4.10
N LYS A 127 -18.90 -3.22 -4.82
CA LYS A 127 -20.02 -2.88 -5.71
C LYS A 127 -21.25 -2.39 -4.95
N GLU A 128 -21.52 -2.97 -3.78
CA GLU A 128 -22.68 -2.61 -2.95
C GLU A 128 -22.68 -1.12 -2.56
N ILE A 129 -21.49 -0.53 -2.39
CA ILE A 129 -21.33 0.84 -1.87
C ILE A 129 -20.67 1.81 -2.85
N LYS A 130 -20.37 1.37 -4.09
CA LYS A 130 -19.61 2.14 -5.11
C LYS A 130 -18.24 2.61 -4.59
N GLY A 131 -17.41 1.64 -4.22
CA GLY A 131 -16.21 1.86 -3.41
C GLY A 131 -15.02 2.43 -4.16
N SER A 132 -13.87 2.43 -3.49
CA SER A 132 -12.61 2.88 -4.07
C SER A 132 -11.50 1.86 -3.86
N ILE A 133 -10.68 1.64 -4.88
CA ILE A 133 -9.46 0.85 -4.83
C ILE A 133 -8.27 1.78 -4.99
N ILE A 134 -7.32 1.71 -4.07
CA ILE A 134 -6.07 2.45 -4.10
C ILE A 134 -4.91 1.46 -4.18
N ASN A 135 -4.07 1.60 -5.19
CA ASN A 135 -2.89 0.77 -5.37
C ASN A 135 -1.65 1.60 -5.05
N ILE A 136 -0.85 1.16 -4.08
CA ILE A 136 0.42 1.81 -3.75
C ILE A 136 1.49 1.29 -4.71
N ARG A 137 1.80 2.15 -5.68
CA ARG A 137 2.85 1.96 -6.67
C ARG A 137 4.17 2.49 -6.11
N SER A 138 5.19 2.59 -6.96
CA SER A 138 6.45 3.24 -6.62
C SER A 138 6.93 4.09 -7.78
N ALA A 139 7.54 5.22 -7.46
CA ALA A 139 8.19 6.13 -8.41
C ALA A 139 9.38 5.46 -9.13
N VAL A 140 9.99 4.40 -8.57
CA VAL A 140 11.07 3.66 -9.27
C VAL A 140 10.57 2.99 -10.55
N ALA A 141 9.25 2.76 -10.70
CA ALA A 141 8.72 2.24 -11.95
C ALA A 141 8.57 3.33 -13.03
N ASN A 142 8.76 4.62 -12.70
CA ASN A 142 8.95 5.69 -13.68
C ASN A 142 10.43 5.95 -13.95
N GLN A 143 11.24 5.93 -12.89
CA GLN A 143 12.69 6.14 -12.95
C GLN A 143 13.41 4.91 -12.35
N PRO A 144 13.59 3.82 -13.11
CA PRO A 144 14.20 2.60 -12.61
C PRO A 144 15.66 2.79 -12.22
N LEU A 145 16.05 2.16 -11.11
CA LEU A 145 17.43 2.12 -10.65
C LEU A 145 18.10 0.77 -11.01
N PRO A 146 19.43 0.74 -11.14
CA PRO A 146 20.17 -0.52 -11.23
C PRO A 146 19.78 -1.51 -10.10
N ASN A 147 19.81 -2.80 -10.42
CA ASN A 147 19.49 -3.91 -9.50
C ASN A 147 18.01 -3.99 -9.05
N MET A 148 17.12 -3.17 -9.62
CA MET A 148 15.70 -3.10 -9.23
C MET A 148 14.75 -3.56 -10.34
N SER A 149 15.21 -4.35 -11.32
CA SER A 149 14.41 -4.70 -12.52
C SER A 149 13.14 -5.50 -12.19
N ILE A 150 13.23 -6.53 -11.32
CA ILE A 150 12.08 -7.34 -10.91
C ILE A 150 11.08 -6.49 -10.09
N TYR A 151 11.57 -5.70 -9.13
CA TYR A 151 10.72 -4.82 -8.35
C TYR A 151 10.03 -3.75 -9.22
N SER A 152 10.81 -3.03 -10.04
CA SER A 152 10.29 -1.94 -10.87
C SER A 152 9.28 -2.45 -11.90
N SER A 153 9.53 -3.61 -12.51
CA SER A 153 8.57 -4.24 -13.43
C SER A 153 7.27 -4.65 -12.72
N SER A 154 7.34 -5.20 -11.51
CA SER A 154 6.14 -5.54 -10.72
C SER A 154 5.29 -4.30 -10.37
N LYS A 155 5.93 -3.17 -10.05
CA LYS A 155 5.23 -1.89 -9.78
C LYS A 155 4.76 -1.20 -11.06
N ALA A 156 5.41 -1.44 -12.21
CA ALA A 156 4.90 -1.00 -13.51
C ALA A 156 3.61 -1.74 -13.91
N ALA A 157 3.48 -3.03 -13.59
CA ALA A 157 2.26 -3.80 -13.86
C ALA A 157 1.01 -3.19 -13.21
N LEU A 158 1.13 -2.67 -11.97
CA LEU A 158 0.04 -2.00 -11.26
C LEU A 158 -0.50 -0.75 -11.99
N LYS A 159 0.35 -0.08 -12.80
CA LYS A 159 -0.08 1.08 -13.59
C LYS A 159 -1.16 0.68 -14.60
N THR A 160 -0.84 -0.31 -15.42
CA THR A 160 -1.77 -0.81 -16.44
C THR A 160 -3.01 -1.44 -15.82
N LEU A 161 -2.85 -2.26 -14.77
CA LEU A 161 -3.98 -2.87 -14.07
C LEU A 161 -4.97 -1.82 -13.57
N THR A 162 -4.49 -0.77 -12.90
CA THR A 162 -5.32 0.33 -12.39
C THR A 162 -6.06 1.04 -13.50
N PHE A 163 -5.39 1.36 -14.62
CA PHE A 163 -6.02 2.08 -15.72
C PHE A 163 -7.11 1.26 -16.42
N VAL A 164 -6.89 -0.05 -16.54
CA VAL A 164 -7.88 -0.98 -17.10
C VAL A 164 -9.05 -1.14 -16.12
N TRP A 165 -8.79 -1.44 -14.85
CA TRP A 165 -9.83 -1.62 -13.84
C TRP A 165 -10.68 -0.36 -13.61
N ALA A 166 -10.08 0.83 -13.67
CA ALA A 166 -10.82 2.08 -13.60
C ALA A 166 -11.88 2.19 -14.70
N LYS A 167 -11.59 1.70 -15.92
CA LYS A 167 -12.55 1.69 -17.04
C LYS A 167 -13.60 0.59 -16.86
N GLU A 168 -13.17 -0.61 -16.49
CA GLU A 168 -14.05 -1.78 -16.34
C GLU A 168 -15.07 -1.60 -15.22
N LEU A 169 -14.64 -0.98 -14.11
CA LEU A 169 -15.43 -0.84 -12.89
C LEU A 169 -16.17 0.51 -12.79
N ALA A 170 -15.95 1.44 -13.73
CA ALA A 170 -16.65 2.72 -13.77
C ALA A 170 -18.18 2.55 -13.82
N LYS A 171 -18.68 1.56 -14.56
CA LYS A 171 -20.12 1.23 -14.63
C LYS A 171 -20.72 0.81 -13.29
N ASP A 172 -19.89 0.25 -12.41
CA ASP A 172 -20.27 -0.17 -11.06
C ASP A 172 -20.09 0.99 -10.05
N GLY A 173 -19.68 2.18 -10.50
CA GLY A 173 -19.39 3.33 -9.66
C GLY A 173 -18.11 3.21 -8.83
N ILE A 174 -17.30 2.17 -9.05
CA ILE A 174 -16.06 1.94 -8.31
C ILE A 174 -14.93 2.76 -8.93
N ARG A 175 -14.16 3.46 -8.10
CA ARG A 175 -13.00 4.24 -8.52
C ARG A 175 -11.71 3.47 -8.25
N VAL A 176 -10.74 3.55 -9.15
CA VAL A 176 -9.47 2.82 -9.01
C VAL A 176 -8.32 3.76 -9.33
N ASN A 177 -7.40 3.96 -8.39
CA ASN A 177 -6.30 4.92 -8.52
C ASN A 177 -4.97 4.35 -8.02
N ASN A 178 -3.87 4.80 -8.61
CA ASN A 178 -2.52 4.57 -8.13
C ASN A 178 -1.99 5.78 -7.36
N ILE A 179 -1.13 5.49 -6.37
CA ILE A 179 -0.21 6.47 -5.79
C ILE A 179 1.21 5.96 -6.02
N ALA A 180 1.98 6.66 -6.84
CA ALA A 180 3.40 6.39 -7.08
C ALA A 180 4.25 7.09 -6.01
N VAL A 181 4.64 6.33 -4.98
CA VAL A 181 5.39 6.88 -3.85
C VAL A 181 6.89 6.91 -4.13
N GLY A 182 7.55 7.97 -3.69
CA GLY A 182 9.01 8.06 -3.64
C GLY A 182 9.59 7.41 -2.37
N PRO A 183 10.81 7.78 -1.97
CA PRO A 183 11.39 7.32 -0.71
C PRO A 183 10.59 7.85 0.49
N ILE A 184 9.95 6.95 1.25
CA ILE A 184 9.18 7.28 2.46
C ILE A 184 9.90 6.71 3.69
N GLU A 185 10.04 7.53 4.74
CA GLU A 185 10.64 7.12 6.00
C GLU A 185 9.77 6.04 6.66
N THR A 186 10.34 4.85 6.75
CA THR A 186 9.73 3.65 7.36
C THR A 186 10.81 2.94 8.18
N PRO A 187 10.45 2.00 9.07
CA PRO A 187 11.41 1.20 9.85
C PRO A 187 12.15 0.17 9.00
N ILE A 188 12.19 0.33 7.69
CA ILE A 188 12.69 -0.67 6.75
C ILE A 188 14.14 -1.04 7.06
N TYR A 189 14.97 -0.08 7.45
CA TYR A 189 16.37 -0.30 7.79
C TYR A 189 16.57 -1.15 9.04
N GLU A 190 15.63 -1.13 10.00
CA GLU A 190 15.65 -2.01 11.18
C GLU A 190 15.42 -3.48 10.80
N LYS A 191 14.95 -3.75 9.58
CA LYS A 191 14.72 -5.09 9.03
C LYS A 191 15.81 -5.52 8.04
N THR A 192 16.78 -4.66 7.75
CA THR A 192 17.93 -4.99 6.90
C THR A 192 19.09 -5.52 7.72
N GLU A 193 20.06 -6.16 7.07
CA GLU A 193 21.32 -6.59 7.69
C GLU A 193 22.41 -5.52 7.61
N LEU A 194 22.05 -4.31 7.15
CA LEU A 194 22.96 -3.17 7.07
C LEU A 194 23.32 -2.68 8.47
N SER A 195 24.59 -2.32 8.66
CA SER A 195 25.02 -1.52 9.80
C SER A 195 24.34 -0.15 9.81
N THR A 196 24.34 0.53 10.96
CA THR A 196 23.81 1.90 11.09
C THR A 196 24.46 2.86 10.08
N GLU A 197 25.76 2.73 9.86
CA GLU A 197 26.53 3.56 8.93
C GLU A 197 26.15 3.30 7.48
N GLU A 198 26.02 2.02 7.07
CA GLU A 198 25.58 1.66 5.72
C GLU A 198 24.13 2.09 5.46
N ALA A 199 23.25 1.93 6.45
CA ALA A 199 21.88 2.40 6.37
C ALA A 199 21.82 3.93 6.20
N GLN A 200 22.63 4.68 6.95
CA GLN A 200 22.70 6.14 6.83
C GLN A 200 23.28 6.57 5.47
N ALA A 201 24.38 5.96 5.03
CA ALA A 201 24.98 6.26 3.73
C ALA A 201 24.00 5.96 2.57
N HIS A 202 23.23 4.88 2.67
CA HIS A 202 22.17 4.59 1.71
C HIS A 202 21.06 5.65 1.75
N LYS A 203 20.60 6.06 2.95
CA LYS A 203 19.60 7.13 3.10
C LYS A 203 20.08 8.44 2.49
N ASP A 204 21.32 8.84 2.74
CA ASP A 204 21.90 10.08 2.21
C ASP A 204 21.98 10.04 0.68
N ARG A 205 22.44 8.90 0.12
CA ARG A 205 22.47 8.67 -1.32
C ARG A 205 21.08 8.79 -1.93
N ILE A 206 20.07 8.13 -1.37
CA ILE A 206 18.69 8.22 -1.87
C ILE A 206 18.15 9.64 -1.73
N THR A 207 18.42 10.32 -0.61
CA THR A 207 17.99 11.70 -0.38
C THR A 207 18.54 12.66 -1.44
N SER A 208 19.80 12.46 -1.87
CA SER A 208 20.42 13.26 -2.93
C SER A 208 19.74 13.12 -4.29
N LEU A 209 18.97 12.04 -4.51
CA LEU A 209 18.18 11.81 -5.71
C LEU A 209 16.77 12.41 -5.62
N VAL A 210 16.36 12.92 -4.46
CA VAL A 210 15.04 13.53 -4.25
C VAL A 210 15.18 15.05 -4.36
N PRO A 211 14.56 15.73 -5.33
CA PRO A 211 14.62 17.19 -5.47
C PRO A 211 14.19 17.98 -4.22
N LEU A 212 13.21 17.49 -3.45
CA LEU A 212 12.84 18.11 -2.17
C LEU A 212 13.85 17.88 -1.03
N GLY A 213 14.94 17.15 -1.27
CA GLY A 213 16.06 16.98 -0.35
C GLY A 213 15.72 16.22 0.94
N ARG A 214 14.63 15.44 0.96
CA ARG A 214 14.21 14.64 2.12
C ARG A 214 13.42 13.41 1.71
N PHE A 215 13.35 12.44 2.63
CA PHE A 215 12.35 11.39 2.56
C PHE A 215 10.96 11.97 2.84
N GLY A 216 9.95 11.41 2.16
CA GLY A 216 8.55 11.59 2.52
C GLY A 216 8.24 10.97 3.88
N GLN A 217 7.15 11.40 4.48
CA GLN A 217 6.61 10.80 5.72
C GLN A 217 5.34 10.02 5.39
N PRO A 218 4.94 9.01 6.19
CA PRO A 218 3.69 8.30 5.97
C PRO A 218 2.45 9.21 5.86
N LYS A 219 2.45 10.35 6.57
CA LYS A 219 1.41 11.39 6.46
C LYS A 219 1.31 12.03 5.07
N ASP A 220 2.40 12.09 4.32
CA ASP A 220 2.43 12.64 2.95
C ASP A 220 1.62 11.72 2.01
N ILE A 221 1.64 10.41 2.27
CA ILE A 221 0.84 9.41 1.53
C ILE A 221 -0.60 9.37 2.03
N SER A 222 -0.81 9.35 3.35
CA SER A 222 -2.15 9.21 3.93
C SER A 222 -3.06 10.40 3.59
N ALA A 223 -2.52 11.60 3.44
CA ALA A 223 -3.26 12.78 2.97
C ALA A 223 -3.82 12.59 1.55
N ILE A 224 -3.03 12.01 0.63
CA ILE A 224 -3.47 11.75 -0.74
C ILE A 224 -4.48 10.60 -0.80
N VAL A 225 -4.29 9.55 0.00
CA VAL A 225 -5.31 8.50 0.15
C VAL A 225 -6.62 9.11 0.63
N ALA A 226 -6.61 9.97 1.65
CA ALA A 226 -7.79 10.63 2.19
C ALA A 226 -8.53 11.45 1.12
N LEU A 227 -7.80 12.25 0.33
CA LEU A 227 -8.37 12.97 -0.81
C LEU A 227 -9.01 12.00 -1.81
N LEU A 228 -8.29 10.97 -2.24
CA LEU A 228 -8.75 10.04 -3.26
C LEU A 228 -10.01 9.27 -2.83
N VAL A 229 -10.25 9.06 -1.55
CA VAL A 229 -11.43 8.32 -1.06
C VAL A 229 -12.57 9.22 -0.57
N SER A 230 -12.35 10.54 -0.56
CA SER A 230 -13.33 11.55 -0.14
C SER A 230 -14.35 11.90 -1.22
N GLU A 231 -15.34 12.72 -0.86
CA GLU A 231 -16.31 13.29 -1.82
C GLU A 231 -15.63 14.29 -2.77
N GLU A 232 -14.63 15.03 -2.28
CA GLU A 232 -13.83 15.96 -3.06
C GLU A 232 -13.04 15.24 -4.17
N GLY A 233 -12.67 13.97 -3.93
CA GLY A 233 -12.03 13.09 -4.92
C GLY A 233 -12.99 12.31 -5.81
N SER A 234 -14.30 12.56 -5.75
CA SER A 234 -15.33 11.72 -6.39
C SER A 234 -15.23 11.62 -7.92
N PHE A 235 -14.61 12.59 -8.59
CA PHE A 235 -14.36 12.55 -10.04
C PHE A 235 -12.97 12.02 -10.43
N ILE A 236 -12.17 11.57 -9.45
CA ILE A 236 -10.83 11.03 -9.67
C ILE A 236 -10.89 9.51 -9.75
N THR A 237 -10.64 8.97 -10.94
CA THR A 237 -10.45 7.53 -11.21
C THR A 237 -9.45 7.34 -12.36
N GLY A 238 -8.71 6.24 -12.35
CA GLY A 238 -7.76 5.88 -13.40
C GLY A 238 -6.48 6.74 -13.42
N THR A 239 -6.08 7.33 -12.30
CA THR A 239 -4.86 8.16 -12.23
C THR A 239 -3.67 7.41 -11.61
N ASP A 240 -2.46 7.94 -11.86
CA ASP A 240 -1.18 7.55 -11.26
C ASP A 240 -0.54 8.80 -10.64
N ILE A 241 -0.91 9.10 -9.40
CA ILE A 241 -0.48 10.32 -8.72
C ILE A 241 0.92 10.11 -8.14
N ALA A 242 1.90 10.90 -8.58
CA ALA A 242 3.23 10.92 -7.98
C ALA A 242 3.20 11.64 -6.63
N VAL A 243 3.72 10.98 -5.58
CA VAL A 243 3.92 11.53 -4.24
C VAL A 243 5.32 11.14 -3.79
N ASP A 244 6.31 11.78 -4.42
CA ASP A 244 7.69 11.29 -4.43
C ASP A 244 8.76 12.36 -4.23
N GLY A 245 8.34 13.60 -3.95
CA GLY A 245 9.26 14.73 -3.79
C GLY A 245 10.09 15.04 -5.04
N GLY A 246 9.61 14.63 -6.22
CA GLY A 246 10.32 14.78 -7.50
C GLY A 246 11.30 13.64 -7.81
N PHE A 247 11.26 12.53 -7.09
CA PHE A 247 12.18 11.42 -7.34
C PHE A 247 11.94 10.71 -8.68
N GLY A 248 10.67 10.58 -9.10
CA GLY A 248 10.29 9.83 -10.30
C GLY A 248 10.27 10.64 -11.59
N ILE A 249 10.88 11.83 -11.62
CA ILE A 249 11.01 12.70 -12.81
C ILE A 249 12.43 12.72 -13.37
#